data_AF-A0A849FZV2-F1
#
_entry.id   AF-A0A849FZV2-F1
#
_cell.length_a   1.000
_cell.length_b   1.000
_cell.length_c   1.000
_cell.angle_alpha   90.00
_cell.angle_beta   90.00
_cell.angle_gamma   90.00
#
_symmetry.space_group_name_H-M   'P 1'
#
loop_
_entity.id
_entity.type
_entity.pdbx_description
1 polymer ?
#
loop_
_entity_poly.entity_id
_entity_poly.type
_entity_poly.pdbx_seq_one_letter_code
_entity_poly.pdbx_strand_id
1 'polypeptide(L)'
;MAESRTNDILGDKAQYYLDHQSKTFSKDSLQHPGGDFVSEQFANSNRSPQVLRNLQSLYGNGRLAGSGYLSILPVDQGIEHSAGASFAPNPIYFDPANIVELAIEAGCNAVASTFGVLALNSRKYAHKIPFIVKLNHNEFLSYPSTFEQIQFGSVDEAWNLGAAAVGATIYFGSEGSNRQI
;
A
#
# COMPACT_ATOMS: atom_id res chain seq x y z
N MET A 1 -21.22 -18.86 -4.98
CA MET A 1 -21.89 -17.61 -5.41
C MET A 1 -20.99 -16.74 -6.28
N ALA A 2 -19.72 -16.47 -5.90
CA ALA A 2 -18.80 -15.69 -6.76
C ALA A 2 -18.31 -16.47 -7.99
N GLU A 3 -17.99 -17.76 -7.86
CA GLU A 3 -17.51 -18.59 -8.98
C GLU A 3 -18.51 -18.73 -10.13
N SER A 4 -19.83 -18.83 -9.86
CA SER A 4 -20.80 -18.99 -10.95
C SER A 4 -20.85 -17.74 -11.83
N ARG A 5 -20.83 -16.55 -11.21
CA ARG A 5 -20.84 -15.27 -11.94
C ARG A 5 -19.57 -15.06 -12.76
N THR A 6 -18.41 -15.48 -12.25
CA THR A 6 -17.15 -15.41 -13.00
C THR A 6 -17.17 -16.34 -14.22
N ASN A 7 -17.66 -17.58 -14.04
CA ASN A 7 -17.85 -18.50 -15.15
C ASN A 7 -18.82 -17.96 -16.20
N ASP A 8 -19.93 -17.33 -15.79
CA ASP A 8 -20.91 -16.73 -16.70
C ASP A 8 -20.30 -15.58 -17.53
N ILE A 9 -19.45 -14.74 -16.93
CA ILE A 9 -18.78 -13.63 -17.63
C ILE A 9 -17.75 -14.16 -18.63
N LEU A 10 -16.99 -15.19 -18.25
CA LEU A 10 -15.92 -15.74 -19.07
C LEU A 10 -16.44 -16.69 -20.16
N GLY A 11 -17.63 -17.26 -19.98
CA GLY A 11 -18.28 -18.18 -20.90
C GLY A 11 -17.34 -19.31 -21.34
N ASP A 12 -17.24 -19.51 -22.65
CA ASP A 12 -16.41 -20.57 -23.25
C ASP A 12 -14.91 -20.44 -22.95
N LYS A 13 -14.45 -19.27 -22.46
CA LYS A 13 -13.04 -19.05 -22.08
C LYS A 13 -12.77 -19.32 -20.60
N ALA A 14 -13.79 -19.64 -19.81
CA ALA A 14 -13.65 -19.83 -18.36
C ALA A 14 -12.56 -20.87 -18.04
N GLN A 15 -12.64 -22.05 -18.66
CA GLN A 15 -11.67 -23.12 -18.47
C GLN A 15 -10.25 -22.69 -18.87
N TYR A 16 -10.10 -21.96 -19.98
CA TYR A 16 -8.79 -21.47 -20.43
C TYR A 16 -8.12 -20.54 -19.41
N TYR A 17 -8.88 -19.64 -18.78
CA TYR A 17 -8.33 -18.65 -17.84
C TYR A 17 -8.25 -19.14 -16.40
N LEU A 18 -9.27 -19.86 -15.91
CA LEU A 18 -9.37 -20.25 -14.50
C LEU A 18 -8.53 -21.50 -14.19
N ASP A 19 -8.38 -22.41 -15.14
CA ASP A 19 -7.61 -23.65 -14.94
C ASP A 19 -6.16 -23.51 -15.42
N HIS A 20 -5.73 -22.31 -15.85
CA HIS A 20 -4.35 -22.09 -16.27
C HIS A 20 -3.40 -22.31 -15.10
N GLN A 21 -2.51 -23.29 -15.25
CA GLN A 21 -1.37 -23.51 -14.35
C GLN A 21 -0.07 -23.33 -15.13
N SER A 22 0.77 -22.39 -14.71
CA SER A 22 2.12 -22.28 -15.24
C SER A 22 2.93 -23.52 -14.89
N LYS A 23 3.64 -24.07 -15.88
CA LYS A 23 4.55 -25.23 -15.74
C LYS A 23 6.02 -24.86 -15.90
N THR A 24 6.34 -23.56 -15.98
CA THR A 24 7.71 -23.08 -16.26
C THR A 24 8.70 -23.46 -15.16
N PHE A 25 8.28 -23.36 -13.90
CA PHE A 25 9.03 -23.83 -12.73
C PHE A 25 8.06 -24.30 -11.65
N SER A 26 8.54 -25.14 -10.71
CA SER A 26 7.69 -25.66 -9.64
C SER A 26 7.22 -24.54 -8.72
N LYS A 27 5.97 -24.61 -8.26
CA LYS A 27 5.46 -23.69 -7.24
C LYS A 27 6.34 -23.75 -5.99
N ASP A 28 6.76 -24.94 -5.57
CA ASP A 28 7.56 -25.18 -4.37
C ASP A 28 8.95 -24.52 -4.39
N SER A 29 9.43 -24.04 -5.55
CA SER A 29 10.68 -23.28 -5.62
C SER A 29 10.52 -21.80 -5.26
N LEU A 30 9.30 -21.36 -4.95
CA LEU A 30 9.00 -19.98 -4.56
C LEU A 30 8.76 -19.87 -3.06
N GLN A 31 9.07 -18.69 -2.51
CA GLN A 31 8.57 -18.30 -1.20
C GLN A 31 7.06 -17.99 -1.31
N HIS A 32 6.26 -18.57 -0.43
CA HIS A 32 4.80 -18.44 -0.48
C HIS A 32 4.28 -17.58 0.67
N PRO A 33 3.26 -16.74 0.41
CA PRO A 33 2.48 -16.14 1.48
C PRO A 33 1.77 -17.23 2.29
N GLY A 34 1.77 -17.07 3.61
CA GLY A 34 1.10 -17.94 4.57
C GLY A 34 0.98 -17.29 5.95
N GLY A 35 0.41 -18.00 6.92
CA GLY A 35 0.25 -17.49 8.29
C GLY A 35 1.57 -17.10 8.95
N ASP A 36 2.62 -17.86 8.67
CA ASP A 36 3.95 -17.68 9.25
C ASP A 36 4.91 -16.90 8.31
N PHE A 37 4.37 -16.15 7.34
CA PHE A 37 5.16 -15.48 6.29
C PHE A 37 6.28 -14.60 6.85
N VAL A 38 6.04 -13.87 7.94
CA VAL A 38 7.07 -13.01 8.56
C VAL A 38 8.21 -13.83 9.15
N SER A 39 7.89 -14.88 9.91
CA SER A 39 8.89 -15.77 10.51
C SER A 39 9.64 -16.60 9.48
N GLU A 40 8.97 -17.07 8.43
CA GLU A 40 9.61 -17.92 7.43
C GLU A 40 10.46 -17.11 6.44
N GLN A 41 9.99 -15.94 6.01
CA GLN A 41 10.60 -15.22 4.88
C GLN A 41 11.47 -14.03 5.31
N PHE A 42 11.21 -13.42 6.48
CA PHE A 42 11.94 -12.22 6.92
C PHE A 42 12.84 -12.44 8.15
N ALA A 43 12.61 -13.46 8.98
CA ALA A 43 13.35 -13.62 10.24
C ALA A 43 14.86 -13.79 10.04
N ASN A 44 15.27 -14.44 8.95
CA ASN A 44 16.68 -14.69 8.63
C ASN A 44 17.31 -13.60 7.74
N SER A 45 16.66 -12.43 7.62
CA SER A 45 17.16 -11.30 6.85
C SER A 45 17.93 -10.29 7.72
N ASN A 46 18.37 -9.17 7.12
CA ASN A 46 18.96 -8.05 7.84
C ASN A 46 17.93 -7.08 8.45
N ARG A 47 16.63 -7.43 8.48
CA ARG A 47 15.60 -6.60 9.11
C ARG A 47 15.75 -6.63 10.63
N SER A 48 15.70 -5.44 11.25
CA SER A 48 15.78 -5.34 12.71
C SER A 48 14.52 -5.91 13.37
N PRO A 49 14.58 -6.29 14.67
CA PRO A 49 13.39 -6.72 15.40
C PRO A 49 12.23 -5.71 15.36
N GLN A 50 12.54 -4.40 15.32
CA GLN A 50 11.56 -3.33 15.15
C GLN A 50 10.82 -3.46 13.80
N VAL A 51 11.56 -3.70 12.71
CA VAL A 51 10.97 -3.92 11.39
C VAL A 51 10.14 -5.20 11.36
N LEU A 52 10.62 -6.29 11.97
CA LEU A 52 9.85 -7.54 12.05
C LEU A 52 8.53 -7.35 12.81
N ARG A 53 8.51 -6.56 13.89
CA ARG A 53 7.25 -6.21 14.59
C ARG A 53 6.29 -5.41 13.71
N ASN A 54 6.80 -4.45 12.94
CA ASN A 54 5.96 -3.67 12.01
C ASN A 54 5.43 -4.54 10.87
N LEU A 55 6.24 -5.44 10.31
CA LEU A 55 5.80 -6.43 9.33
C LEU A 55 4.73 -7.34 9.92
N GLN A 56 4.91 -7.84 11.15
CA GLN A 56 3.90 -8.65 11.83
C GLN A 56 2.59 -7.88 12.04
N SER A 57 2.66 -6.59 12.37
CA SER A 57 1.48 -5.72 12.48
C SER A 57 0.77 -5.56 11.14
N LEU A 58 1.51 -5.35 10.05
CA LEU A 58 0.96 -5.26 8.69
C LEU A 58 0.27 -6.57 8.26
N TYR A 59 0.98 -7.70 8.34
CA TYR A 59 0.45 -9.01 7.93
C TYR A 59 -0.60 -9.59 8.91
N GLY A 60 -0.67 -9.06 10.13
CA GLY A 60 -1.60 -9.51 11.18
C GLY A 60 -2.86 -8.65 11.34
N ASN A 61 -3.00 -7.55 10.60
CA ASN A 61 -4.16 -6.65 10.69
C ASN A 61 -5.15 -6.83 9.54
N GLY A 62 -6.43 -6.52 9.76
CA GLY A 62 -7.45 -6.50 8.71
C GLY A 62 -7.95 -7.88 8.27
N ARG A 63 -8.74 -7.92 7.19
CA ARG A 63 -9.42 -9.11 6.68
C ARG A 63 -8.46 -10.19 6.16
N LEU A 64 -7.29 -9.79 5.66
CA LEU A 64 -6.26 -10.70 5.16
C LEU A 64 -5.23 -11.09 6.23
N ALA A 65 -5.48 -10.75 7.50
CA ALA A 65 -4.60 -11.12 8.61
C ALA A 65 -4.27 -12.62 8.61
N GLY A 66 -2.99 -12.96 8.70
CA GLY A 66 -2.53 -14.36 8.76
C GLY A 66 -2.67 -15.14 7.44
N SER A 67 -2.98 -14.48 6.32
CA SER A 67 -2.98 -15.13 5.00
C SER A 67 -1.62 -15.04 4.29
N GLY A 68 -0.72 -14.16 4.78
CA GLY A 68 0.51 -13.78 4.10
C GLY A 68 0.31 -12.79 2.94
N TYR A 69 -0.93 -12.37 2.68
CA TYR A 69 -1.25 -11.32 1.71
C TYR A 69 -1.52 -9.98 2.42
N LEU A 70 -1.32 -8.87 1.70
CA LEU A 70 -1.61 -7.51 2.17
C LEU A 70 -2.66 -6.84 1.28
N SER A 71 -3.63 -6.20 1.91
CA SER A 71 -4.55 -5.24 1.31
C SER A 71 -4.27 -3.88 1.94
N ILE A 72 -3.77 -2.95 1.13
CA ILE A 72 -3.45 -1.59 1.55
C ILE A 72 -4.42 -0.66 0.82
N LEU A 73 -4.96 0.34 1.51
CA LEU A 73 -5.71 1.43 0.87
C LEU A 73 -4.75 2.60 0.58
N PRO A 74 -4.27 2.80 -0.67
CA PRO A 74 -3.44 3.93 -1.03
C PRO A 74 -4.32 5.13 -1.41
N VAL A 75 -4.18 6.24 -0.70
CA VAL A 75 -4.84 7.51 -1.00
C VAL A 75 -3.85 8.65 -0.80
N ASP A 76 -2.94 8.84 -1.75
CA ASP A 76 -2.03 9.99 -1.86
C ASP A 76 -2.38 10.90 -3.04
N GLN A 77 -3.40 10.55 -3.85
CA GLN A 77 -3.76 11.31 -5.06
C GLN A 77 -4.11 12.78 -4.83
N GLY A 78 -4.45 13.18 -3.59
CA GLY A 78 -4.70 14.57 -3.25
C GLY A 78 -3.50 15.49 -3.55
N ILE A 79 -2.26 14.97 -3.46
CA ILE A 79 -1.05 15.71 -3.84
C ILE A 79 -0.65 15.48 -5.30
N GLU A 80 -0.87 14.28 -5.84
CA GLU A 80 -0.47 13.90 -7.21
C GLU A 80 -1.41 14.49 -8.29
N HIS A 81 -2.70 14.67 -7.97
CA HIS A 81 -3.75 15.09 -8.92
C HIS A 81 -4.59 16.26 -8.42
N SER A 82 -4.22 16.89 -7.31
CA SER A 82 -5.03 17.85 -6.54
C SER A 82 -6.21 17.24 -5.79
N ALA A 83 -6.56 17.85 -4.66
CA ALA A 83 -7.75 17.50 -3.88
C ALA A 83 -9.05 17.71 -4.67
N GLY A 84 -9.10 18.72 -5.54
CA GLY A 84 -10.26 19.02 -6.36
C GLY A 84 -10.60 17.88 -7.32
N ALA A 85 -9.63 17.41 -8.11
CA ALA A 85 -9.86 16.29 -9.02
C ALA A 85 -10.14 14.98 -8.27
N SER A 86 -9.45 14.77 -7.14
CA SER A 86 -9.49 13.50 -6.40
C SER A 86 -10.75 13.31 -5.55
N PHE A 87 -11.24 14.38 -4.91
CA PHE A 87 -12.25 14.29 -3.86
C PHE A 87 -13.56 15.02 -4.19
N ALA A 88 -13.61 15.87 -5.23
CA ALA A 88 -14.88 16.47 -5.66
C ALA A 88 -15.97 15.45 -6.05
N PRO A 89 -15.65 14.27 -6.66
CA PRO A 89 -16.68 13.27 -6.95
C PRO A 89 -17.38 12.72 -5.70
N ASN A 90 -16.69 12.69 -4.56
CA ASN A 90 -17.28 12.36 -3.28
C ASN A 90 -16.71 13.25 -2.16
N PRO A 91 -17.35 14.40 -1.90
CA PRO A 91 -16.81 15.47 -1.05
C PRO A 91 -16.50 15.08 0.40
N ILE A 92 -17.01 13.95 0.90
CA ILE A 92 -16.69 13.50 2.27
C ILE A 92 -15.18 13.29 2.43
N TYR A 93 -14.46 12.91 1.36
CA TYR A 93 -13.02 12.65 1.41
C TYR A 93 -12.15 13.91 1.41
N PHE A 94 -12.74 15.11 1.38
CA PHE A 94 -12.01 16.31 1.78
C PHE A 94 -11.65 16.30 3.27
N ASP A 95 -12.42 15.59 4.11
CA ASP A 95 -11.99 15.27 5.48
C ASP A 95 -11.06 14.03 5.44
N PRO A 96 -9.77 14.18 5.78
CA PRO A 96 -8.81 13.09 5.75
C PRO A 96 -9.14 11.94 6.70
N ALA A 97 -9.97 12.17 7.74
CA ALA A 97 -10.39 11.09 8.64
C ALA A 97 -11.16 9.99 7.90
N ASN A 98 -11.97 10.36 6.90
CA ASN A 98 -12.78 9.41 6.11
C ASN A 98 -11.93 8.44 5.30
N ILE A 99 -10.69 8.81 4.93
CA ILE A 99 -9.75 7.91 4.27
C ILE A 99 -9.35 6.77 5.21
N VAL A 100 -9.04 7.10 6.47
CA VAL A 100 -8.62 6.12 7.47
C VAL A 100 -9.80 5.27 7.91
N GLU A 101 -10.97 5.87 8.10
CA GLU A 101 -12.21 5.17 8.44
C GLU A 101 -12.60 4.17 7.34
N LEU A 102 -12.52 4.58 6.07
CA LEU A 102 -12.74 3.68 4.93
C LEU A 102 -11.77 2.48 4.97
N ALA A 103 -10.48 2.70 5.24
CA ALA A 103 -9.51 1.60 5.30
C ALA A 103 -9.86 0.59 6.41
N ILE A 104 -10.30 1.07 7.56
CA ILE A 104 -10.71 0.24 8.69
C ILE A 104 -12.00 -0.53 8.34
N GLU A 105 -13.02 0.14 7.83
CA GLU A 105 -14.30 -0.47 7.42
C GLU A 105 -14.12 -1.50 6.30
N ALA A 106 -13.26 -1.19 5.33
CA ALA A 106 -12.89 -2.10 4.27
C ALA A 106 -12.07 -3.30 4.77
N GLY A 107 -11.61 -3.30 6.02
CA GLY A 107 -10.79 -4.36 6.59
C GLY A 107 -9.40 -4.44 5.94
N CYS A 108 -8.82 -3.31 5.57
CA CYS A 108 -7.46 -3.26 5.04
C CYS A 108 -6.43 -3.60 6.11
N ASN A 109 -5.32 -4.18 5.69
CA ASN A 109 -4.14 -4.39 6.53
C ASN A 109 -3.51 -3.06 6.94
N ALA A 110 -3.53 -2.05 6.06
CA ALA A 110 -2.93 -0.74 6.30
C ALA A 110 -3.59 0.35 5.45
N VAL A 111 -3.33 1.60 5.82
CA VAL A 111 -3.64 2.78 5.01
C VAL A 111 -2.34 3.48 4.61
N ALA A 112 -2.22 3.84 3.34
CA ALA A 112 -1.09 4.59 2.81
C ALA A 112 -1.55 5.97 2.35
N SER A 113 -0.90 7.04 2.83
CA SER A 113 -1.24 8.41 2.45
C SER A 113 -0.10 9.38 2.77
N THR A 114 -0.31 10.67 2.49
CA THR A 114 0.67 11.73 2.73
C THR A 114 0.83 12.04 4.22
N PHE A 115 1.91 12.72 4.57
CA PHE A 115 2.16 13.21 5.91
C PHE A 115 0.98 13.98 6.51
N GLY A 116 0.42 14.96 5.79
CA GLY A 116 -0.66 15.79 6.32
C GLY A 116 -1.91 14.99 6.67
N VAL A 117 -2.33 14.08 5.77
CA VAL A 117 -3.51 13.23 5.97
C VAL A 117 -3.35 12.34 7.21
N LEU A 118 -2.19 11.68 7.34
CA LEU A 118 -1.96 10.76 8.45
C LEU A 118 -1.64 11.49 9.76
N ALA A 119 -0.99 12.66 9.72
CA ALA A 119 -0.63 13.43 10.91
C ALA A 119 -1.87 13.93 11.66
N LEU A 120 -2.89 14.40 10.91
CA LEU A 120 -4.17 14.83 11.49
C LEU A 120 -4.92 13.70 12.20
N ASN A 121 -4.58 12.45 11.90
CA ASN A 121 -5.31 11.26 12.31
C ASN A 121 -4.51 10.29 13.20
N SER A 122 -3.20 10.53 13.36
CA SER A 122 -2.25 9.62 14.01
C SER A 122 -2.68 9.22 15.43
N ARG A 123 -2.94 10.19 16.31
CA ARG A 123 -3.32 9.89 17.71
C ARG A 123 -4.63 9.11 17.82
N LYS A 124 -5.54 9.27 16.84
CA LYS A 124 -6.85 8.61 16.82
C LYS A 124 -6.79 7.18 16.28
N TYR A 125 -5.86 6.90 15.35
CA TYR A 125 -5.93 5.70 14.52
C TYR A 125 -4.62 4.91 14.33
N ALA A 126 -3.43 5.47 14.56
CA ALA A 126 -2.16 4.76 14.30
C ALA A 126 -2.00 3.48 15.14
N HIS A 127 -2.67 3.40 16.29
CA HIS A 127 -2.72 2.21 17.16
C HIS A 127 -3.85 1.23 16.81
N LYS A 128 -4.66 1.52 15.77
CA LYS A 128 -5.80 0.72 15.33
C LYS A 128 -5.59 0.13 13.93
N ILE A 129 -4.89 0.86 13.06
CA ILE A 129 -4.52 0.40 11.72
C ILE A 129 -3.08 0.88 11.41
N PRO A 130 -2.21 0.01 10.89
CA PRO A 130 -0.89 0.39 10.42
C PRO A 130 -0.94 1.52 9.39
N PHE A 131 -0.11 2.53 9.62
CA PHE A 131 0.08 3.65 8.71
C PHE A 131 1.32 3.44 7.83
N ILE A 132 1.20 3.77 6.54
CA ILE A 132 2.30 3.82 5.58
C ILE A 132 2.40 5.25 5.04
N VAL A 133 3.44 5.98 5.44
CA VAL A 133 3.57 7.40 5.09
C VAL A 133 4.32 7.57 3.78
N LYS A 134 3.71 8.22 2.79
CA LYS A 134 4.37 8.58 1.53
C LYS A 134 5.35 9.73 1.75
N LEU A 135 6.61 9.56 1.29
CA LEU A 135 7.70 10.50 1.55
C LEU A 135 7.99 11.48 0.40
N ASN A 136 7.60 11.14 -0.81
CA ASN A 136 7.88 11.92 -2.01
C ASN A 136 6.66 11.98 -2.94
N HIS A 137 6.61 12.96 -3.84
CA HIS A 137 5.53 13.07 -4.81
C HIS A 137 6.05 13.58 -6.15
N ASN A 138 5.27 13.38 -7.21
CA ASN A 138 5.42 14.18 -8.42
C ASN A 138 4.58 15.45 -8.27
N GLU A 139 5.10 16.59 -8.72
CA GLU A 139 4.32 17.82 -8.76
C GLU A 139 3.64 17.98 -10.12
N PHE A 140 2.40 18.46 -10.12
CA PHE A 140 1.57 18.61 -11.33
C PHE A 140 1.44 20.08 -11.79
N LEU A 141 2.18 20.99 -11.17
CA LEU A 141 2.07 22.44 -11.41
C LEU A 141 3.02 22.96 -12.49
N SER A 142 4.04 22.18 -12.89
CA SER A 142 4.97 22.56 -13.97
C SER A 142 4.61 21.97 -15.34
N TYR A 143 4.95 22.71 -16.40
CA TYR A 143 4.90 22.25 -17.79
C TYR A 143 6.24 22.54 -18.50
N PRO A 144 6.85 21.56 -19.19
CA PRO A 144 6.41 20.17 -19.35
C PRO A 144 6.47 19.40 -18.02
N SER A 145 5.63 18.38 -17.86
CA SER A 145 5.64 17.53 -16.66
C SER A 145 6.96 16.77 -16.56
N THR A 146 7.46 16.59 -15.33
CA THR A 146 8.70 15.87 -15.07
C THR A 146 8.44 14.52 -14.38
N PHE A 147 9.50 13.73 -14.22
CA PHE A 147 9.51 12.49 -13.44
C PHE A 147 10.33 12.65 -12.15
N GLU A 148 10.60 13.89 -11.75
CA GLU A 148 11.32 14.15 -10.51
C GLU A 148 10.41 13.82 -9.32
N GLN A 149 10.98 13.17 -8.31
CA GLN A 149 10.28 12.86 -7.08
C GLN A 149 10.77 13.76 -5.96
N ILE A 150 9.95 14.72 -5.59
CA ILE A 150 10.26 15.72 -4.59
C ILE A 150 9.96 15.13 -3.22
N GLN A 151 10.99 15.01 -2.38
CA GLN A 151 10.81 14.63 -0.98
C GLN A 151 10.12 15.76 -0.22
N PHE A 152 9.10 15.43 0.56
CA PHE A 152 8.34 16.38 1.37
C PHE A 152 8.23 15.97 2.85
N GLY A 153 8.96 14.93 3.26
CA GLY A 153 9.15 14.57 4.66
C GLY A 153 10.17 13.47 4.84
N SER A 154 10.54 13.22 6.09
CA SER A 154 11.61 12.31 6.48
C SER A 154 11.11 11.01 7.12
N VAL A 155 11.94 9.96 7.08
CA VAL A 155 11.64 8.69 7.77
C VAL A 155 11.45 8.92 9.28
N ASP A 156 12.23 9.82 9.89
CA ASP A 156 12.13 10.13 11.32
C ASP A 156 10.80 10.79 11.68
N GLU A 157 10.29 11.70 10.85
CA GLU A 157 8.96 12.29 11.04
C GLU A 157 7.86 11.23 10.91
N ALA A 158 7.97 10.33 9.93
CA ALA A 158 6.99 9.25 9.76
C ALA A 158 7.00 8.31 10.98
N TRP A 159 8.20 8.00 11.50
CA TRP A 159 8.35 7.21 12.72
C TRP A 159 7.71 7.90 13.94
N ASN A 160 7.97 9.20 14.13
CA ASN A 160 7.39 9.99 15.23
C ASN A 160 5.86 10.09 15.15
N LEU A 161 5.30 10.00 13.95
CA LEU A 161 3.86 9.93 13.69
C LEU A 161 3.26 8.56 14.09
N GLY A 162 4.09 7.55 14.34
CA GLY A 162 3.67 6.17 14.63
C GLY A 162 3.44 5.33 13.37
N ALA A 163 4.05 5.70 12.24
CA ALA A 163 3.95 4.91 11.02
C ALA A 163 4.64 3.55 11.17
N ALA A 164 4.01 2.49 10.66
CA ALA A 164 4.60 1.16 10.61
C ALA A 164 5.59 1.02 9.44
N ALA A 165 5.37 1.76 8.36
CA ALA A 165 6.23 1.78 7.19
C ALA A 165 6.18 3.14 6.47
N VAL A 166 7.03 3.28 5.46
CA VAL A 166 7.06 4.44 4.56
C VAL A 166 6.92 3.97 3.12
N GLY A 167 6.35 4.81 2.27
CA GLY A 167 6.25 4.62 0.83
C GLY A 167 7.05 5.68 0.08
N ALA A 168 7.65 5.30 -1.04
CA ALA A 168 8.28 6.22 -1.98
C ALA A 168 8.03 5.74 -3.40
N THR A 169 7.86 6.67 -4.33
CA THR A 169 7.81 6.38 -5.77
C THR A 169 9.20 6.62 -6.34
N ILE A 170 9.63 5.74 -7.25
CA ILE A 170 10.87 5.87 -8.01
C ILE A 170 10.54 5.60 -9.48
N TYR A 171 10.89 6.52 -10.36
CA TYR A 171 10.75 6.31 -11.81
C TYR A 171 12.07 5.80 -12.40
N PHE A 172 12.27 4.48 -12.41
CA PHE A 172 13.49 3.90 -12.95
C PHE A 172 13.73 4.31 -14.41
N GLY A 173 14.97 4.74 -14.70
CA GLY A 173 15.37 5.17 -16.03
C GLY A 173 15.00 6.62 -16.38
N SER A 174 14.30 7.34 -15.51
CA SER A 174 14.12 8.79 -15.68
C SER A 174 15.40 9.56 -15.38
N GLU A 175 15.48 10.77 -15.91
CA GLU A 175 16.51 11.73 -15.50
C GLU A 175 16.38 11.99 -13.99
N GLY A 176 17.49 11.85 -13.26
CA GLY A 176 17.52 11.99 -11.80
C GLY A 176 17.14 10.74 -11.00
N SER A 177 16.77 9.62 -11.64
CA SER A 177 16.40 8.37 -10.94
C SER A 177 17.50 7.83 -10.00
N ASN A 178 18.77 8.04 -10.32
CA ASN A 178 19.90 7.67 -9.44
C ASN A 178 19.87 8.35 -8.06
N ARG A 179 19.28 9.55 -7.94
CA ARG A 179 19.11 10.24 -6.64
C ARG A 179 17.92 9.68 -5.86
N GLN A 180 16.93 9.13 -6.56
CA GLN A 180 15.70 8.58 -5.97
C GLN A 180 15.90 7.17 -5.39
N ILE A 181 16.90 6.43 -5.90
CA ILE A 181 17.37 5.12 -5.42
C ILE A 181 18.25 5.29 -4.18
#